data_AF-A0A169FWC0-F1
#
_entry.id   AF-A0A169FWC0-F1
#
_cell.length_a   1.000
_cell.length_b   1.000
_cell.length_c   1.000
_cell.angle_alpha   90.00
_cell.angle_beta   90.00
_cell.angle_gamma   90.00
#
_symmetry.space_group_name_H-M   'P 1'
#
loop_
_entity.id
_entity.type
_entity.pdbx_description
1 polymer ?
#
loop_
_entity_poly.entity_id
_entity_poly.type
_entity_poly.pdbx_seq_one_letter_code
_entity_poly.pdbx_strand_id
1 'polypeptide(L)' 'MCKKVTFSFSSTKFEGTEATETFTLKELGIDEDMDDEALKIEIDRIFQAWVSDKLNISYSIVIG' A
#
# COMPACT_ATOMS: atom_id res chain seq x y z
N MET A 1 -0.85 -20.92 7.57
CA MET A 1 -2.01 -20.00 7.75
C MET A 1 -1.83 -18.91 6.72
N CYS A 2 -2.85 -18.63 5.89
CA CYS A 2 -2.72 -17.60 4.86
C CYS A 2 -2.77 -16.21 5.53
N LYS A 3 -1.62 -15.52 5.63
CA LYS A 3 -1.55 -14.15 6.15
C LYS A 3 -2.24 -13.22 5.15
N LYS A 4 -3.09 -12.32 5.65
CA LYS A 4 -3.81 -11.31 4.86
C LYS A 4 -3.43 -9.92 5.31
N VAL A 5 -3.41 -9.00 4.35
CA VAL A 5 -3.11 -7.58 4.54
C VAL A 5 -4.27 -6.79 3.98
N THR A 6 -4.79 -5.84 4.77
CA THR A 6 -5.85 -4.93 4.35
C THR A 6 -5.27 -3.53 4.21
N PHE A 7 -5.38 -2.96 3.02
CA PHE A 7 -5.09 -1.57 2.77
C PHE A 7 -6.37 -0.77 2.84
N SER A 8 -6.33 0.32 3.57
CA SER A 8 -7.43 1.27 3.58
C SER A 8 -6.91 2.69 3.71
N PHE A 9 -7.59 3.61 3.03
CA PHE A 9 -7.47 5.03 3.32
C PHE A 9 -8.86 5.66 3.32
N SER A 10 -9.00 6.71 4.12
CA SER A 10 -10.13 7.62 4.05
C SER A 10 -9.59 9.05 4.08
N SER A 11 -10.06 9.86 3.15
CA SER A 11 -9.74 11.28 3.13
C SER A 11 -10.60 11.99 4.16
N THR A 12 -9.94 12.71 5.07
CA THR A 12 -10.63 13.61 6.01
C THR A 12 -11.03 14.94 5.38
N LYS A 13 -10.54 15.22 4.15
CA LYS A 13 -10.73 16.51 3.46
C LYS A 13 -11.64 16.44 2.24
N PHE A 14 -11.78 15.26 1.64
CA PHE A 14 -12.55 15.05 0.42
C PHE A 14 -13.59 13.97 0.68
N GLU A 15 -14.86 14.40 0.79
CA GLU A 15 -15.98 13.51 1.07
C GLU A 15 -16.13 12.46 -0.04
N GLY A 16 -16.34 11.20 0.34
CA GLY A 16 -16.44 10.06 -0.60
C GLY A 16 -15.10 9.59 -1.19
N THR A 17 -13.96 10.13 -0.75
CA THR A 17 -12.64 9.66 -1.18
C THR A 17 -12.09 8.67 -0.17
N GLU A 18 -12.46 7.40 -0.34
CA GLU A 18 -12.00 6.26 0.46
C GLU A 18 -11.76 5.04 -0.44
N ALA A 19 -10.88 4.17 -0.01
CA ALA A 19 -10.72 2.85 -0.61
C ALA A 19 -10.33 1.84 0.46
N THR A 20 -10.82 0.61 0.34
CA THR A 20 -10.41 -0.51 1.18
C THR A 20 -10.30 -1.75 0.32
N GLU A 21 -9.14 -2.39 0.34
CA GLU A 21 -8.88 -3.63 -0.39
C GLU A 21 -8.09 -4.60 0.49
N THR A 22 -8.38 -5.90 0.36
CA THR A 22 -7.73 -6.94 1.15
C THR A 22 -7.06 -7.93 0.23
N PHE A 23 -5.80 -8.23 0.53
CA PHE A 23 -4.94 -9.08 -0.26
C PHE A 23 -4.35 -10.18 0.62
N THR A 24 -4.07 -11.32 0.02
CA THR A 24 -3.15 -12.31 0.58
C THR A 24 -1.70 -11.89 0.30
N LEU A 25 -0.74 -12.35 1.12
CA LEU A 25 0.68 -12.08 0.83
C LEU A 25 1.08 -12.57 -0.57
N LYS A 26 0.51 -13.69 -1.01
CA LYS A 26 0.71 -14.24 -2.36
C LYS A 26 0.22 -13.31 -3.47
N GLU A 27 -0.93 -12.66 -3.31
CA GLU A 27 -1.45 -11.67 -4.27
C GLU A 27 -0.57 -10.42 -4.35
N LEU A 28 0.09 -10.07 -3.23
CA LEU A 28 1.07 -9.00 -3.18
C LEU A 28 2.45 -9.41 -3.71
N GLY A 29 2.65 -10.68 -4.06
CA GLY A 29 3.95 -11.22 -4.48
C GLY A 29 4.99 -11.30 -3.35
N ILE A 30 4.54 -11.25 -2.09
CA ILE A 30 5.40 -11.29 -0.91
C ILE A 30 5.64 -12.73 -0.49
N ASP A 31 6.90 -13.06 -0.20
CA ASP A 31 7.29 -14.36 0.33
C ASP A 31 6.87 -14.50 1.81
N GLU A 32 6.19 -15.60 2.14
CA GLU A 32 5.63 -15.81 3.49
C GLU A 32 6.71 -16.09 4.56
N ASP A 33 7.93 -16.43 4.14
CA ASP A 33 9.10 -16.74 5.00
C ASP A 33 9.99 -15.50 5.24
N MET A 34 9.65 -14.33 4.67
CA MET A 34 10.32 -13.08 4.99
C MET A 34 10.25 -12.75 6.48
N ASP A 35 11.34 -12.20 7.01
CA ASP A 35 11.37 -11.67 8.37
C ASP A 35 10.42 -10.48 8.54
N ASP A 36 10.03 -10.21 9.79
CA ASP A 36 9.02 -9.19 10.09
C ASP A 36 9.43 -7.76 9.70
N GLU A 37 10.73 -7.43 9.73
CA GLU A 37 11.22 -6.09 9.36
C GLU A 37 11.18 -5.91 7.84
N ALA A 38 11.66 -6.91 7.09
CA ALA A 38 11.60 -6.91 5.64
C ALA A 38 10.14 -6.93 5.13
N LEU A 39 9.27 -7.71 5.78
CA LEU A 39 7.83 -7.75 5.50
C LEU A 39 7.21 -6.36 5.66
N LYS A 40 7.56 -5.64 6.73
CA LYS A 40 7.04 -4.29 6.98
C LYS A 40 7.49 -3.29 5.91
N ILE A 41 8.76 -3.33 5.51
CA ILE A 41 9.30 -2.43 4.47
C ILE A 41 8.60 -2.69 3.14
N GLU A 42 8.40 -3.95 2.77
CA GLU A 42 7.78 -4.29 1.48
C GLU A 42 6.28 -3.94 1.47
N ILE A 43 5.56 -4.23 2.55
CA ILE A 43 4.17 -3.80 2.70
C ILE A 43 4.04 -2.27 2.60
N ASP A 44 4.93 -1.50 3.22
CA ASP A 44 4.91 -0.03 3.16
C ASP A 44 5.10 0.50 1.72
N ARG A 45 6.04 -0.08 0.97
CA ARG A 45 6.26 0.25 -0.44
C ARG A 45 5.04 -0.04 -1.31
N ILE A 46 4.44 -1.22 -1.15
CA ILE A 46 3.26 -1.62 -1.91
C ILE A 46 2.07 -0.73 -1.52
N PHE A 47 1.91 -0.41 -0.24
CA PHE A 47 0.88 0.50 0.23
C PHE A 47 1.04 1.91 -0.37
N GLN A 48 2.24 2.47 -0.40
CA GLN A 48 2.51 3.78 -1.02
C GLN A 48 2.18 3.78 -2.53
N ALA A 49 2.54 2.72 -3.25
CA ALA A 49 2.20 2.57 -4.66
C ALA A 49 0.68 2.47 -4.85
N TRP A 50 -0.01 1.66 -4.04
CA TRP A 50 -1.46 1.50 -4.07
C TRP A 50 -2.21 2.81 -3.78
N VAL A 51 -1.80 3.57 -2.76
CA VAL A 51 -2.38 4.89 -2.47
C VAL A 51 -2.14 5.87 -3.63
N SER A 52 -0.94 5.88 -4.20
CA SER A 52 -0.59 6.77 -5.31
C SER A 52 -1.41 6.47 -6.57
N ASP A 53 -1.64 5.19 -6.87
CA ASP A 53 -2.52 4.74 -7.95
C ASP A 53 -3.98 5.19 -7.73
N LYS A 54 -4.53 4.94 -6.52
CA LYS A 54 -5.92 5.30 -6.21
C LYS A 54 -6.19 6.80 -6.20
N LEU A 55 -5.26 7.59 -5.68
CA LEU A 55 -5.40 9.04 -5.56
C LEU A 55 -4.81 9.80 -6.76
N ASN A 56 -4.28 9.08 -7.76
CA ASN A 56 -3.57 9.64 -8.91
C ASN A 56 -2.52 10.68 -8.50
N ILE A 57 -1.76 10.36 -7.45
CA ILE A 57 -0.74 11.25 -6.90
C ILE A 57 0.50 11.16 -7.77
N SER A 58 0.94 12.30 -8.28
CA SER A 58 2.23 12.44 -8.97
C SER A 58 3.01 13.59 -8.35
N TYR A 59 4.34 13.47 -8.35
CA TYR A 59 5.23 14.54 -7.94
C TYR A 59 6.40 14.67 -8.92
N SER A 60 7.06 15.81 -8.90
CA SER A 60 8.25 16.07 -9.72
C SER A 60 9.28 16.77 -8.85
N ILE A 61 10.54 16.31 -8.92
CA ILE A 61 11.65 16.93 -8.20
C ILE A 61 12.37 17.87 -9.17
N VAL A 62 12.45 19.16 -8.82
CA VAL A 62 13.28 20.13 -9.54
C VAL A 62 14.56 20.35 -8.72
N ILE A 63 15.70 20.04 -9.33
CA ILE A 63 17.03 20.31 -8.76
C ILE A 63 17.63 21.46 -9.57
N GLY A 64 17.94 22.57 -8.90
CA GLY A 64 18.54 23.78 -9.49
C GLY A 64 19.73 24.28 -8.69
#